data_AF-A0A4R9BCE3-F1
#
_entry.id   AF-A0A4R9BCE3-F1
#
_cell.length_a   1.000
_cell.length_b   1.000
_cell.length_c   1.000
_cell.angle_alpha   90.00
_cell.angle_beta   90.00
_cell.angle_gamma   90.00
#
_symmetry.space_group_name_H-M   'P 1'
#
loop_
_entity.id
_entity.type
_entity.pdbx_description
1 polymer ?
#
loop_
_entity_poly.entity_id
_entity_poly.type
_entity_poly.pdbx_seq_one_letter_code
_entity_poly.pdbx_strand_id
1 'polypeptide(L)'
;MQSQAAADAGIAAAHTGLFTTGNCAAQPTPGRYVGSTAPVYTATVEYDAGLGWAAGCPSATATRIRIVSTGTAQAAGVNGASSGNSSKVEAVFAYLTPGVDPSGIGMYLYGGGTVESNSTLDLSEANGAGLMIKNGNLDCAKNNTVINGSVLINGNLTFTGTCRVNGSAWVAGAAILGSGSVRDNLSAASVSPNPPGTRVGGTYTQGAALPVIPGWAEVGYTPTAWVDATGAPYEVRTVTTSAACNLPNGSLGGTVAGKPVIINALGCAGGPTASNNTTVKLTSDVVIFAQQFEFSAVNSLAFASATTAAHRIWFVTPDYVADGAPSCLRAPAVQNQGNFAVKNGFTIADPIIAMLYTPCAFAGFNGFNWRGQVYSGEYSSAKNNPTFTFVPVGVAGVDLDTGGSTTTITHPQPGSVVSRRDLAG
;
A
#
# COMPACT_ATOMS: atom_id res chain seq x y z
N MET A 1 -15.48 27.33 -31.08
CA MET A 1 -14.08 27.53 -30.66
C MET A 1 -13.98 28.44 -29.44
N GLN A 2 -14.50 29.67 -29.44
CA GLN A 2 -14.42 30.56 -28.27
C GLN A 2 -15.17 30.04 -27.04
N SER A 3 -16.39 29.55 -27.23
CA SER A 3 -17.22 28.90 -26.20
C SER A 3 -16.53 27.69 -25.57
N GLN A 4 -15.95 26.82 -26.40
CA GLN A 4 -15.15 25.68 -25.93
C GLN A 4 -13.93 26.12 -25.11
N ALA A 5 -13.15 27.07 -25.61
CA ALA A 5 -11.99 27.60 -24.88
C ALA A 5 -12.40 28.24 -23.55
N ALA A 6 -13.58 28.88 -23.49
CA ALA A 6 -14.12 29.40 -22.25
C ALA A 6 -14.57 28.30 -21.29
N ALA A 7 -15.16 27.22 -21.79
CA ALA A 7 -15.51 26.06 -20.98
C ALA A 7 -14.24 25.43 -20.38
N ASP A 8 -13.20 25.27 -21.19
CA ASP A 8 -11.89 24.77 -20.77
C ASP A 8 -11.24 25.69 -19.72
N ALA A 9 -11.37 27.00 -19.86
CA ALA A 9 -10.92 27.96 -18.86
C ALA A 9 -11.67 27.78 -17.53
N GLY A 10 -12.97 27.49 -17.56
CA GLY A 10 -13.72 27.18 -16.35
C GLY A 10 -13.29 25.87 -15.69
N ILE A 11 -12.95 24.83 -16.46
CA ILE A 11 -12.33 23.60 -15.93
C ILE A 11 -11.00 23.96 -15.25
N ALA A 12 -10.14 24.74 -15.91
CA ALA A 12 -8.84 25.14 -15.38
C ALA A 12 -8.95 25.99 -14.10
N ALA A 13 -9.91 26.92 -14.04
CA ALA A 13 -10.14 27.77 -12.88
C ALA A 13 -10.61 26.96 -11.67
N ALA A 14 -11.59 26.07 -11.86
CA ALA A 14 -12.08 25.20 -10.79
C ALA A 14 -10.99 24.21 -10.33
N HIS A 15 -10.26 23.60 -11.28
CA HIS A 15 -9.15 22.70 -10.99
C HIS A 15 -8.05 23.40 -10.17
N THR A 16 -7.61 24.58 -10.60
CA THR A 16 -6.58 25.37 -9.88
C THR A 16 -7.08 25.83 -8.51
N GLY A 17 -8.34 26.23 -8.39
CA GLY A 17 -8.94 26.59 -7.11
C GLY A 17 -8.90 25.45 -6.10
N LEU A 18 -9.05 24.20 -6.55
CA LEU A 18 -8.98 23.02 -5.69
C LEU A 18 -7.57 22.70 -5.16
N PHE A 19 -6.49 23.28 -5.71
CA PHE A 19 -5.14 23.24 -5.12
C PHE A 19 -4.95 24.26 -4.00
N THR A 20 -5.93 25.12 -3.73
CA THR A 20 -5.86 26.11 -2.66
C THR A 20 -6.84 25.73 -1.56
N THR A 21 -6.32 25.36 -0.39
CA THR A 21 -7.13 24.99 0.78
C THR A 21 -8.20 26.04 1.05
N GLY A 22 -9.45 25.61 1.16
CA GLY A 22 -10.61 26.47 1.44
C GLY A 22 -11.15 27.29 0.27
N ASN A 23 -10.45 27.39 -0.88
CA ASN A 23 -10.90 28.23 -2.00
C ASN A 23 -12.24 27.78 -2.58
N CYS A 24 -12.46 26.47 -2.73
CA CYS A 24 -13.72 25.92 -3.20
C CYS A 24 -14.91 26.32 -2.30
N ALA A 25 -14.71 26.27 -0.98
CA ALA A 25 -15.73 26.62 0.01
C ALA A 25 -15.95 28.14 0.09
N ALA A 26 -14.91 28.93 -0.21
CA ALA A 26 -14.94 30.38 -0.23
C ALA A 26 -15.61 30.97 -1.49
N GLN A 27 -15.92 30.15 -2.50
CA GLN A 27 -16.71 30.60 -3.64
C GLN A 27 -18.09 31.10 -3.17
N PRO A 28 -18.69 32.13 -3.80
CA PRO A 28 -20.02 32.64 -3.42
C PRO A 28 -21.11 31.56 -3.35
N THR A 29 -20.96 30.53 -4.18
CA THR A 29 -21.65 29.25 -4.02
C THR A 29 -20.58 28.17 -3.96
N PRO A 30 -20.44 27.43 -2.84
CA PRO A 30 -19.41 26.42 -2.69
C PRO A 30 -19.36 25.43 -3.87
N GLY A 31 -18.17 25.24 -4.45
CA GLY A 31 -17.98 24.38 -5.61
C GLY A 31 -18.40 24.98 -6.95
N ARG A 32 -18.76 26.27 -7.02
CA ARG A 32 -19.10 26.95 -8.28
C ARG A 32 -18.13 28.09 -8.59
N TYR A 33 -17.46 28.00 -9.72
CA TYR A 33 -16.51 28.99 -10.23
C TYR A 33 -17.11 29.72 -11.44
N VAL A 34 -17.10 31.05 -11.43
CA VAL A 34 -17.74 31.86 -12.48
C VAL A 34 -16.76 32.92 -13.00
N GLY A 35 -16.57 32.94 -14.32
CA GLY A 35 -15.88 34.02 -15.03
C GLY A 35 -16.92 34.90 -15.73
N SER A 36 -17.03 36.17 -15.36
CA SER A 36 -17.97 37.13 -15.96
C SER A 36 -17.36 37.99 -17.07
N THR A 37 -16.05 37.93 -17.25
CA THR A 37 -15.30 38.57 -18.34
C THR A 37 -14.64 37.50 -19.19
N ALA A 38 -14.19 37.81 -20.42
CA ALA A 38 -13.53 36.80 -21.24
C ALA A 38 -12.35 36.17 -20.50
N PRO A 39 -12.25 34.83 -20.47
CA PRO A 39 -13.25 33.85 -20.93
C PRO A 39 -14.49 33.75 -20.02
N VAL A 40 -15.70 33.83 -20.58
CA VAL A 40 -16.96 33.74 -19.80
C VAL A 40 -17.36 32.29 -19.58
N TYR A 41 -17.44 31.86 -18.32
CA TYR A 41 -17.77 30.48 -17.96
C TYR A 41 -18.54 30.36 -16.66
N THR A 42 -19.20 29.21 -16.48
CA THR A 42 -19.66 28.70 -15.19
C THR A 42 -19.21 27.25 -15.07
N ALA A 43 -18.36 26.97 -14.09
CA ALA A 43 -17.90 25.64 -13.74
C ALA A 43 -18.46 25.21 -12.39
N THR A 44 -18.94 23.96 -12.31
CA THR A 44 -19.44 23.33 -11.09
C THR A 44 -18.62 22.10 -10.77
N VAL A 45 -18.25 21.95 -9.50
CA VAL A 45 -17.54 20.81 -8.94
C VAL A 45 -18.55 19.83 -8.35
N GLU A 46 -18.34 18.57 -8.65
CA GLU A 46 -18.97 17.42 -8.01
C GLU A 46 -17.87 16.45 -7.59
N TYR A 47 -18.14 15.60 -6.60
CA TYR A 47 -17.19 14.62 -6.10
C TYR A 47 -17.87 13.26 -5.90
N ASP A 48 -17.06 12.21 -5.89
CA ASP A 48 -17.52 10.85 -5.60
C ASP A 48 -16.68 10.24 -4.47
N ALA A 49 -17.36 9.88 -3.39
CA ALA A 49 -16.80 9.21 -2.21
C ALA A 49 -17.22 7.73 -2.12
N GLY A 50 -17.61 7.12 -3.24
CA GLY A 50 -18.05 5.73 -3.35
C GLY A 50 -19.57 5.54 -3.36
N LEU A 51 -20.35 6.62 -3.25
CA LEU A 51 -21.82 6.61 -3.27
C LEU A 51 -22.40 7.26 -4.54
N GLY A 52 -21.54 7.63 -5.49
CA GLY A 52 -21.91 8.39 -6.68
C GLY A 52 -21.61 9.88 -6.55
N TRP A 53 -22.00 10.63 -7.58
CA TRP A 53 -21.66 12.05 -7.70
C TRP A 53 -22.51 12.93 -6.79
N ALA A 54 -21.86 13.68 -5.92
CA ALA A 54 -22.45 14.71 -5.07
C ALA A 54 -21.95 16.10 -5.48
N ALA A 55 -22.85 17.09 -5.52
CA ALA A 55 -22.49 18.45 -5.85
C ALA A 55 -21.80 19.18 -4.68
N GLY A 56 -20.83 20.03 -5.01
CA GLY A 56 -20.12 20.88 -4.05
C GLY A 56 -18.65 20.51 -3.90
N CYS A 57 -18.03 21.03 -2.84
CA CYS A 57 -16.61 20.82 -2.60
C CYS A 57 -16.32 19.38 -2.17
N PRO A 58 -15.20 18.78 -2.64
CA PRO A 58 -14.84 17.42 -2.29
C PRO A 58 -14.66 17.22 -0.78
N SER A 59 -15.10 16.08 -0.26
CA SER A 59 -14.78 15.65 1.10
C SER A 59 -13.37 15.03 1.17
N ALA A 60 -12.85 14.84 2.39
CA ALA A 60 -11.61 14.09 2.63
C ALA A 60 -11.72 12.58 2.29
N THR A 61 -12.91 12.10 1.92
CA THR A 61 -13.17 10.72 1.48
C THR A 61 -13.43 10.62 -0.02
N ALA A 62 -13.43 11.74 -0.73
CA ALA A 62 -13.58 11.74 -2.18
C ALA A 62 -12.40 11.03 -2.82
N THR A 63 -12.69 10.17 -3.80
CA THR A 63 -11.67 9.47 -4.60
C THR A 63 -11.58 10.06 -6.01
N ARG A 64 -12.64 10.76 -6.44
CA ARG A 64 -12.74 11.40 -7.74
C ARG A 64 -13.47 12.73 -7.62
N ILE A 65 -13.13 13.64 -8.52
CA ILE A 65 -13.89 14.87 -8.75
C ILE A 65 -14.30 14.95 -10.21
N ARG A 66 -15.45 15.58 -10.44
CA ARG A 66 -15.97 15.91 -11.76
C ARG A 66 -16.17 17.41 -11.81
N ILE A 67 -15.60 18.05 -12.81
CA ILE A 67 -15.81 19.46 -13.09
C ILE A 67 -16.58 19.55 -14.39
N VAL A 68 -17.75 20.18 -14.33
CA VAL A 68 -18.59 20.45 -15.50
C VAL A 68 -18.56 21.95 -15.73
N SER A 69 -18.10 22.37 -16.90
CA SER A 69 -17.97 23.78 -17.25
C SER A 69 -18.76 24.10 -18.50
N THR A 70 -19.60 25.13 -18.43
CA THR A 70 -20.26 25.74 -19.58
C THR A 70 -19.57 27.05 -19.91
N GLY A 71 -19.02 27.16 -21.11
CA GLY A 71 -18.38 28.36 -21.63
C GLY A 71 -19.25 29.05 -22.68
N THR A 72 -19.21 30.38 -22.69
CA THR A 72 -19.98 31.20 -23.64
C THR A 72 -19.04 32.00 -24.55
N ALA A 73 -19.32 32.01 -25.85
CA ALA A 73 -18.57 32.81 -26.82
C ALA A 73 -18.83 34.30 -26.59
N GLN A 74 -17.79 35.13 -26.73
CA GLN A 74 -17.94 36.59 -26.61
C GLN A 74 -18.61 37.21 -27.82
N ALA A 75 -18.34 36.67 -29.02
CA ALA A 75 -19.02 37.06 -30.23
C ALA A 75 -20.16 36.08 -30.51
N ALA A 76 -21.37 36.58 -30.69
CA ALA A 76 -22.46 35.79 -31.24
C ALA A 76 -22.09 35.30 -32.65
N GLY A 77 -22.55 34.11 -33.02
CA GLY A 77 -22.38 33.59 -34.37
C GLY A 77 -22.85 34.60 -35.43
N VAL A 78 -22.13 34.61 -36.55
CA VAL A 78 -22.41 35.50 -37.68
C VAL A 78 -23.84 35.29 -38.15
N ASN A 79 -24.55 36.38 -38.48
CA ASN A 79 -25.93 36.36 -38.99
C ASN A 79 -26.98 35.79 -38.00
N GLY A 80 -26.79 36.00 -36.69
CA GLY A 80 -27.77 35.59 -35.66
C GLY A 80 -27.74 34.09 -35.32
N ALA A 81 -26.76 33.35 -35.84
CA ALA A 81 -26.57 31.94 -35.49
C ALA A 81 -26.20 31.82 -34.00
N SER A 82 -27.00 31.06 -33.25
CA SER A 82 -26.71 30.71 -31.85
C SER A 82 -25.90 29.42 -31.69
N SER A 83 -25.81 28.64 -32.77
CA SER A 83 -25.02 27.41 -32.81
C SER A 83 -23.54 27.71 -32.51
N GLY A 84 -23.01 27.07 -31.47
CA GLY A 84 -21.63 27.28 -31.01
C GLY A 84 -21.42 28.48 -30.09
N ASN A 85 -22.46 29.22 -29.70
CA ASN A 85 -22.33 30.29 -28.69
C ASN A 85 -22.13 29.74 -27.27
N SER A 86 -22.50 28.48 -27.02
CA SER A 86 -22.28 27.78 -25.76
C SER A 86 -21.60 26.43 -26.04
N SER A 87 -20.69 26.03 -25.16
CA SER A 87 -20.07 24.71 -25.16
C SER A 87 -19.99 24.21 -23.73
N LYS A 88 -20.18 22.91 -23.54
CA LYS A 88 -20.16 22.27 -22.23
C LYS A 88 -19.14 21.15 -22.23
N VAL A 89 -18.22 21.21 -21.27
CA VAL A 89 -17.12 20.26 -21.12
C VAL A 89 -17.20 19.63 -19.75
N GLU A 90 -16.90 18.34 -19.69
CA GLU A 90 -16.70 17.61 -18.46
C GLU A 90 -15.26 17.10 -18.38
N ALA A 91 -14.65 17.26 -17.21
CA ALA A 91 -13.40 16.60 -16.88
C ALA A 91 -13.53 15.89 -15.52
N VAL A 92 -13.12 14.63 -15.49
CA VAL A 92 -13.03 13.83 -14.27
C VAL A 92 -11.57 13.65 -13.91
N PHE A 93 -11.23 13.92 -12.66
CA PHE A 93 -9.89 13.78 -12.11
C PHE A 93 -9.92 12.79 -10.94
N ALA A 94 -8.81 12.11 -10.70
CA ALA A 94 -8.57 11.50 -9.40
C ALA A 94 -8.58 12.60 -8.34
N TYR A 95 -8.93 12.25 -7.10
CA TYR A 95 -8.79 13.15 -5.96
C TYR A 95 -7.83 12.53 -4.97
N LEU A 96 -6.74 13.24 -4.71
CA LEU A 96 -5.66 12.75 -3.87
C LEU A 96 -5.84 13.34 -2.47
N THR A 97 -5.77 12.49 -1.46
CA THR A 97 -5.86 12.89 -0.05
C THR A 97 -4.51 12.68 0.63
N PRO A 98 -4.12 13.57 1.56
CA PRO A 98 -2.92 13.37 2.34
C PRO A 98 -2.89 12.02 3.07
N GLY A 99 -1.69 11.51 3.28
CA GLY A 99 -1.43 10.34 4.10
C GLY A 99 -0.74 9.22 3.35
N VAL A 100 -0.86 8.02 3.90
CA VAL A 100 -0.30 6.81 3.30
C VAL A 100 -1.34 6.19 2.39
N ASP A 101 -1.04 6.22 1.09
CA ASP A 101 -1.82 5.52 0.08
C ASP A 101 -1.52 4.02 0.12
N PRO A 102 -2.56 3.16 0.18
CA PRO A 102 -2.37 1.74 0.02
C PRO A 102 -1.79 1.43 -1.36
N SER A 103 -0.67 0.72 -1.39
CA SER A 103 0.02 0.27 -2.60
C SER A 103 0.68 -1.09 -2.34
N GLY A 104 1.07 -1.76 -3.42
CA GLY A 104 1.80 -3.03 -3.37
C GLY A 104 0.90 -4.24 -3.12
N ILE A 105 1.56 -5.36 -2.86
CA ILE A 105 0.96 -6.68 -2.74
C ILE A 105 1.07 -7.25 -1.32
N GLY A 106 0.52 -8.43 -1.06
CA GLY A 106 0.48 -8.99 0.28
C GLY A 106 1.86 -9.33 0.85
N MET A 107 2.69 -10.03 0.06
CA MET A 107 4.05 -10.40 0.48
C MET A 107 5.07 -10.17 -0.64
N TYR A 108 5.85 -9.09 -0.52
CA TYR A 108 7.00 -8.82 -1.38
C TYR A 108 8.27 -9.27 -0.66
N LEU A 109 8.96 -10.26 -1.23
CA LEU A 109 10.19 -10.83 -0.68
C LEU A 109 11.31 -10.62 -1.70
N TYR A 110 12.24 -9.72 -1.43
CA TYR A 110 13.30 -9.43 -2.38
C TYR A 110 14.25 -10.63 -2.53
N GLY A 111 14.82 -11.13 -1.43
CA GLY A 111 15.79 -12.24 -1.42
C GLY A 111 15.20 -13.65 -1.49
N GLY A 112 13.88 -13.79 -1.68
CA GLY A 112 13.17 -15.07 -1.66
C GLY A 112 12.61 -15.46 -0.30
N GLY A 113 12.11 -16.70 -0.19
CA GLY A 113 11.65 -17.18 1.10
C GLY A 113 11.13 -18.61 1.14
N THR A 114 10.89 -19.08 2.36
CA THR A 114 10.24 -20.36 2.62
C THR A 114 8.84 -20.15 3.22
N VAL A 115 7.86 -20.91 2.73
CA VAL A 115 6.55 -21.05 3.38
C VAL A 115 6.31 -22.52 3.63
N GLU A 116 6.13 -22.96 4.89
CA GLU A 116 6.04 -24.40 5.17
C GLU A 116 5.21 -24.78 6.42
N SER A 117 4.86 -26.07 6.51
CA SER A 117 4.22 -26.72 7.68
C SER A 117 2.87 -26.12 8.06
N ASN A 118 1.80 -26.49 7.33
CA ASN A 118 0.41 -26.02 7.54
C ASN A 118 0.24 -24.49 7.53
N SER A 119 1.12 -23.76 6.84
CA SER A 119 0.99 -22.30 6.67
C SER A 119 -0.20 -21.98 5.78
N THR A 120 -1.05 -21.03 6.16
CA THR A 120 -2.14 -20.52 5.32
C THR A 120 -1.92 -19.04 5.03
N LEU A 121 -1.67 -18.71 3.77
CA LEU A 121 -1.55 -17.32 3.31
C LEU A 121 -2.75 -16.97 2.45
N ASP A 122 -3.63 -16.11 2.95
CA ASP A 122 -4.71 -15.53 2.17
C ASP A 122 -4.28 -14.20 1.55
N LEU A 123 -3.96 -14.26 0.26
CA LEU A 123 -3.47 -13.17 -0.57
C LEU A 123 -4.40 -12.94 -1.77
N SER A 124 -5.64 -13.44 -1.69
CA SER A 124 -6.59 -13.48 -2.81
C SER A 124 -7.17 -12.12 -3.18
N GLU A 125 -7.15 -11.15 -2.26
CA GLU A 125 -7.58 -9.77 -2.51
C GLU A 125 -6.52 -8.91 -3.24
N ALA A 126 -5.33 -9.44 -3.49
CA ALA A 126 -4.29 -8.72 -4.24
C ALA A 126 -4.65 -8.61 -5.72
N ASN A 127 -4.44 -7.43 -6.29
CA ASN A 127 -4.53 -7.22 -7.73
C ASN A 127 -3.36 -7.93 -8.43
N GLY A 128 -3.59 -9.15 -8.94
CA GLY A 128 -2.56 -9.96 -9.61
C GLY A 128 -1.93 -11.01 -8.71
N ALA A 129 -0.60 -11.01 -8.59
CA ALA A 129 0.12 -11.93 -7.72
C ALA A 129 0.18 -11.38 -6.28
N GLY A 130 -0.38 -12.12 -5.33
CA GLY A 130 -0.39 -11.72 -3.92
C GLY A 130 0.93 -11.95 -3.20
N LEU A 131 1.79 -12.84 -3.74
CA LEU A 131 3.17 -13.04 -3.31
C LEU A 131 4.11 -12.80 -4.49
N MET A 132 5.10 -11.94 -4.28
CA MET A 132 6.13 -11.64 -5.28
C MET A 132 7.53 -11.89 -4.71
N ILE A 133 8.40 -12.50 -5.53
CA ILE A 133 9.81 -12.69 -5.21
C ILE A 133 10.69 -12.05 -6.28
N LYS A 134 11.48 -11.05 -5.91
CA LYS A 134 12.26 -10.24 -6.87
C LYS A 134 13.58 -10.87 -7.30
N ASN A 135 14.30 -11.49 -6.39
CA ASN A 135 15.66 -12.01 -6.61
C ASN A 135 15.92 -13.22 -5.70
N GLY A 136 15.18 -14.29 -5.91
CA GLY A 136 15.29 -15.48 -5.06
C GLY A 136 14.27 -16.56 -5.40
N ASN A 137 14.28 -17.62 -4.60
CA ASN A 137 13.40 -18.76 -4.77
C ASN A 137 12.24 -18.73 -3.78
N LEU A 138 11.12 -19.37 -4.15
CA LEU A 138 10.09 -19.79 -3.20
C LEU A 138 10.27 -21.27 -2.90
N ASP A 139 10.56 -21.58 -1.66
CA ASP A 139 10.67 -22.96 -1.18
C ASP A 139 9.48 -23.31 -0.29
N CYS A 140 8.90 -24.49 -0.52
CA CYS A 140 7.89 -25.07 0.34
C CYS A 140 8.24 -26.52 0.64
N ALA A 141 8.99 -26.69 1.74
CA ALA A 141 9.66 -27.95 2.02
C ALA A 141 8.79 -28.96 2.81
N LYS A 142 7.67 -28.50 3.39
CA LYS A 142 6.78 -29.32 4.25
C LYS A 142 5.31 -29.20 3.85
N ASN A 143 4.52 -30.15 4.34
CA ASN A 143 3.16 -30.42 3.87
C ASN A 143 2.13 -29.37 4.32
N ASN A 144 1.00 -29.37 3.59
CA ASN A 144 -0.25 -28.67 3.86
C ASN A 144 -0.17 -27.14 3.88
N THR A 145 0.86 -26.57 3.25
CA THR A 145 0.91 -25.13 3.03
C THR A 145 -0.04 -24.73 1.91
N VAL A 146 -0.83 -23.70 2.15
CA VAL A 146 -1.80 -23.16 1.18
C VAL A 146 -1.53 -21.67 0.99
N ILE A 147 -1.35 -21.27 -0.27
CA ILE A 147 -1.26 -19.88 -0.70
C ILE A 147 -2.53 -19.60 -1.52
N ASN A 148 -3.50 -18.89 -0.95
CA ASN A 148 -4.69 -18.41 -1.65
C ASN A 148 -4.33 -17.13 -2.40
N GLY A 149 -4.39 -17.17 -3.73
CA GLY A 149 -3.89 -16.11 -4.60
C GLY A 149 -2.81 -16.62 -5.55
N SER A 150 -2.34 -15.73 -6.41
CA SER A 150 -1.31 -16.06 -7.40
C SER A 150 0.09 -15.69 -6.90
N VAL A 151 1.12 -16.33 -7.45
CA VAL A 151 2.53 -16.08 -7.11
C VAL A 151 3.36 -15.69 -8.33
N LEU A 152 4.31 -14.78 -8.14
CA LEU A 152 5.21 -14.29 -9.19
C LEU A 152 6.65 -14.32 -8.68
N ILE A 153 7.50 -15.15 -9.28
CA ILE A 153 8.80 -15.52 -8.72
C ILE A 153 9.88 -15.34 -9.77
N ASN A 154 10.78 -14.38 -9.56
CA ASN A 154 11.98 -14.21 -10.37
C ASN A 154 13.13 -15.08 -9.82
N GLY A 155 12.92 -16.38 -9.92
CA GLY A 155 13.80 -17.46 -9.48
C GLY A 155 13.09 -18.79 -9.64
N ASN A 156 13.36 -19.75 -8.75
CA ASN A 156 12.74 -21.08 -8.80
C ASN A 156 11.58 -21.21 -7.81
N LEU A 157 10.64 -22.10 -8.16
CA LEU A 157 9.57 -22.57 -7.28
C LEU A 157 9.85 -24.03 -6.93
N THR A 158 9.99 -24.34 -5.64
CA THR A 158 10.26 -25.70 -5.16
C THR A 158 9.22 -26.15 -4.16
N PHE A 159 8.42 -27.15 -4.52
CA PHE A 159 7.54 -27.89 -3.63
C PHE A 159 8.15 -29.27 -3.38
N THR A 160 8.57 -29.56 -2.15
CA THR A 160 8.91 -30.93 -1.74
C THR A 160 7.77 -31.61 -0.98
N GLY A 161 6.85 -30.81 -0.39
CA GLY A 161 5.65 -31.28 0.29
C GLY A 161 4.37 -31.12 -0.53
N THR A 162 3.21 -31.27 0.12
CA THR A 162 1.86 -31.08 -0.45
C THR A 162 1.43 -29.61 -0.53
N CYS A 163 2.34 -28.74 -0.96
CA CYS A 163 2.10 -27.30 -1.03
C CYS A 163 1.14 -26.95 -2.17
N ARG A 164 0.25 -25.99 -1.93
CA ARG A 164 -0.77 -25.61 -2.91
C ARG A 164 -0.80 -24.11 -3.13
N VAL A 165 -0.68 -23.69 -4.38
CA VAL A 165 -1.02 -22.34 -4.84
C VAL A 165 -2.43 -22.40 -5.43
N ASN A 166 -3.36 -21.65 -4.84
CA ASN A 166 -4.76 -21.60 -5.23
C ASN A 166 -5.06 -20.56 -6.31
N GLY A 167 -4.04 -19.97 -6.93
CA GLY A 167 -4.13 -19.12 -8.12
C GLY A 167 -3.18 -19.61 -9.22
N SER A 168 -2.69 -18.66 -10.01
CA SER A 168 -1.66 -18.88 -11.02
C SER A 168 -0.24 -18.74 -10.45
N ALA A 169 0.74 -19.33 -11.13
CA ALA A 169 2.14 -19.16 -10.82
C ALA A 169 2.92 -18.73 -12.06
N TRP A 170 3.70 -17.67 -11.93
CA TRP A 170 4.68 -17.24 -12.93
C TRP A 170 6.08 -17.35 -12.32
N VAL A 171 6.93 -18.16 -12.93
CA VAL A 171 8.24 -18.54 -12.40
C VAL A 171 9.28 -18.30 -13.48
N ALA A 172 10.30 -17.47 -13.21
CA ALA A 172 11.35 -17.20 -14.19
C ALA A 172 12.22 -18.44 -14.46
N GLY A 173 12.49 -19.22 -13.42
CA GLY A 173 13.30 -20.44 -13.46
C GLY A 173 12.48 -21.72 -13.52
N ALA A 174 12.95 -22.74 -12.79
CA ALA A 174 12.31 -24.05 -12.73
C ALA A 174 11.17 -24.08 -11.70
N ALA A 175 10.08 -24.76 -12.06
CA ALA A 175 9.01 -25.13 -11.14
C ALA A 175 9.09 -26.63 -10.81
N ILE A 176 9.64 -26.97 -9.65
CA ILE A 176 9.73 -28.34 -9.13
C ILE A 176 8.50 -28.55 -8.25
N LEU A 177 7.47 -29.21 -8.77
CA LEU A 177 6.18 -29.33 -8.09
C LEU A 177 6.11 -30.50 -7.10
N GLY A 178 7.10 -31.41 -7.07
CA GLY A 178 7.20 -32.50 -6.10
C GLY A 178 5.86 -33.20 -5.85
N SER A 179 5.25 -33.01 -4.67
CA SER A 179 3.89 -33.47 -4.32
C SER A 179 2.83 -32.35 -4.27
N GLY A 180 3.23 -31.10 -4.51
CA GLY A 180 2.36 -29.93 -4.53
C GLY A 180 1.67 -29.69 -5.86
N SER A 181 0.94 -28.58 -5.91
CA SER A 181 0.15 -28.17 -7.08
C SER A 181 -0.07 -26.66 -7.21
N VAL A 182 -0.33 -26.23 -8.44
CA VAL A 182 -0.82 -24.91 -8.83
C VAL A 182 -2.24 -25.11 -9.39
N ARG A 183 -3.24 -24.44 -8.81
CA ARG A 183 -4.65 -24.67 -9.16
C ARG A 183 -4.99 -24.17 -10.57
N ASP A 184 -4.48 -23.00 -10.94
CA ASP A 184 -4.76 -22.40 -12.26
C ASP A 184 -3.57 -22.61 -13.21
N ASN A 185 -3.15 -21.57 -13.94
CA ASN A 185 -2.06 -21.67 -14.92
C ASN A 185 -0.67 -21.62 -14.26
N LEU A 186 0.28 -22.32 -14.86
CA LEU A 186 1.71 -22.23 -14.53
C LEU A 186 2.50 -21.75 -15.75
N SER A 187 3.31 -20.71 -15.58
CA SER A 187 4.40 -20.41 -16.50
C SER A 187 5.74 -20.58 -15.81
N ALA A 188 6.64 -21.33 -16.45
CA ALA A 188 7.99 -21.59 -15.94
C ALA A 188 8.97 -21.84 -17.10
N ALA A 189 10.27 -21.65 -16.89
CA ALA A 189 11.28 -22.06 -17.87
C ALA A 189 11.33 -23.59 -18.08
N SER A 190 11.06 -24.32 -17.00
CA SER A 190 10.88 -25.77 -17.00
C SER A 190 9.99 -26.19 -15.84
N VAL A 191 9.33 -27.33 -15.95
CA VAL A 191 8.53 -27.93 -14.87
C VAL A 191 9.00 -29.35 -14.58
N SER A 192 8.95 -29.76 -13.31
CA SER A 192 9.18 -31.15 -12.90
C SER A 192 8.07 -31.61 -11.95
N PRO A 193 7.37 -32.72 -12.24
CA PRO A 193 7.50 -33.57 -13.42
C PRO A 193 7.08 -32.87 -14.73
N ASN A 194 7.59 -33.35 -15.87
CA ASN A 194 7.21 -32.89 -17.21
C ASN A 194 6.67 -34.10 -18.03
N PRO A 195 5.41 -34.11 -18.47
CA PRO A 195 4.39 -33.08 -18.26
C PRO A 195 3.95 -32.98 -16.79
N PRO A 196 3.42 -31.81 -16.34
CA PRO A 196 3.04 -31.60 -14.94
C PRO A 196 1.82 -32.43 -14.50
N GLY A 197 1.05 -32.98 -15.44
CA GLY A 197 -0.15 -33.78 -15.15
C GLY A 197 -1.14 -33.00 -14.30
N THR A 198 -1.69 -33.65 -13.27
CA THR A 198 -2.70 -33.05 -12.36
C THR A 198 -2.13 -32.02 -11.38
N ARG A 199 -0.83 -31.73 -11.43
CA ARG A 199 -0.18 -30.74 -10.54
C ARG A 199 -0.42 -29.31 -11.00
N VAL A 200 -0.86 -29.12 -12.23
CA VAL A 200 -1.29 -27.82 -12.76
C VAL A 200 -2.73 -28.01 -13.22
N GLY A 201 -3.67 -27.29 -12.62
CA GLY A 201 -5.09 -27.43 -12.96
C GLY A 201 -5.49 -26.70 -14.25
N GLY A 202 -4.73 -25.65 -14.62
CA GLY A 202 -4.86 -24.94 -15.89
C GLY A 202 -3.77 -25.30 -16.91
N THR A 203 -3.33 -24.31 -17.67
CA THR A 203 -2.33 -24.47 -18.73
C THR A 203 -0.91 -24.33 -18.18
N TYR A 204 -0.01 -25.22 -18.58
CA TYR A 204 1.44 -25.01 -18.46
C TYR A 204 2.00 -24.34 -19.71
N THR A 205 2.68 -23.20 -19.55
CA THR A 205 3.36 -22.49 -20.64
C THR A 205 4.85 -22.38 -20.36
N GLN A 206 5.66 -23.05 -21.19
CA GLN A 206 7.11 -23.02 -21.07
C GLN A 206 7.69 -21.68 -21.57
N GLY A 207 8.51 -21.03 -20.75
CA GLY A 207 9.30 -19.85 -21.14
C GLY A 207 8.49 -18.60 -21.49
N ALA A 208 7.28 -18.43 -20.93
CA ALA A 208 6.53 -17.19 -21.16
C ALA A 208 7.23 -15.99 -20.50
N ALA A 209 6.98 -14.79 -21.05
CA ALA A 209 7.48 -13.56 -20.45
C ALA A 209 6.90 -13.39 -19.03
N LEU A 210 7.80 -13.17 -18.08
CA LEU A 210 7.43 -12.92 -16.69
C LEU A 210 6.73 -11.54 -16.59
N PRO A 211 5.58 -11.43 -15.90
CA PRO A 211 5.05 -10.13 -15.50
C PRO A 211 6.11 -9.32 -14.72
N VAL A 212 6.05 -7.98 -14.82
CA VAL A 212 7.02 -7.10 -14.16
C VAL A 212 6.85 -7.21 -12.64
N ILE A 213 7.96 -7.50 -11.95
CA ILE A 213 8.05 -7.38 -10.49
C ILE A 213 8.61 -5.99 -10.17
N PRO A 214 7.94 -5.18 -9.32
CA PRO A 214 8.41 -3.86 -8.93
C PRO A 214 9.85 -3.87 -8.38
N GLY A 215 10.54 -2.74 -8.50
CA GLY A 215 11.85 -2.54 -7.87
C GLY A 215 11.77 -2.54 -6.34
N TRP A 216 12.93 -2.46 -5.68
CA TRP A 216 12.97 -2.19 -4.24
C TRP A 216 12.55 -0.75 -3.98
N ALA A 217 11.65 -0.54 -3.02
CA ALA A 217 11.25 0.79 -2.56
C ALA A 217 12.16 1.23 -1.41
N GLU A 218 12.72 2.42 -1.52
CA GLU A 218 13.62 2.98 -0.50
C GLU A 218 12.84 3.72 0.59
N VAL A 219 12.81 3.16 1.81
CA VAL A 219 12.13 3.78 2.96
C VAL A 219 13.12 4.03 4.08
N GLY A 220 13.57 5.29 4.18
CA GLY A 220 14.38 5.78 5.28
C GLY A 220 13.55 6.28 6.47
N TYR A 221 14.24 6.81 7.50
CA TYR A 221 13.59 7.56 8.57
C TYR A 221 13.27 8.99 8.11
N THR A 222 12.08 9.19 7.54
CA THR A 222 11.59 10.49 7.06
C THR A 222 10.27 10.87 7.73
N PRO A 223 10.28 11.38 8.97
CA PRO A 223 9.05 11.71 9.71
C PRO A 223 8.09 12.66 8.99
N THR A 224 8.63 13.57 8.18
CA THR A 224 7.85 14.56 7.43
C THR A 224 6.98 13.95 6.34
N ALA A 225 7.26 12.71 5.90
CA ALA A 225 6.42 12.00 4.94
C ALA A 225 5.12 11.47 5.58
N TRP A 226 5.07 11.37 6.90
CA TRP A 226 3.94 10.83 7.64
C TRP A 226 2.99 11.94 8.06
N VAL A 227 1.91 12.07 7.31
CA VAL A 227 0.83 13.02 7.57
C VAL A 227 -0.51 12.27 7.68
N ASP A 228 -1.45 12.82 8.42
CA ASP A 228 -2.81 12.30 8.47
C ASP A 228 -3.64 12.74 7.25
N ALA A 229 -4.90 12.32 7.16
CA ALA A 229 -5.79 12.66 6.06
C ALA A 229 -6.07 14.17 5.88
N THR A 230 -5.72 15.00 6.88
CA THR A 230 -5.82 16.46 6.82
C THR A 230 -4.52 17.12 6.37
N GLY A 231 -3.43 16.35 6.26
CA GLY A 231 -2.08 16.84 5.99
C GLY A 231 -1.29 17.24 7.24
N ALA A 232 -1.85 17.05 8.44
CA ALA A 232 -1.13 17.35 9.67
C ALA A 232 -0.07 16.26 9.93
N PRO A 233 1.16 16.64 10.35
CA PRO A 233 2.22 15.68 10.62
C PRO A 233 1.88 14.78 11.81
N TYR A 234 2.31 13.53 11.74
CA TYR A 234 2.24 12.61 12.86
C TYR A 234 3.03 13.17 14.05
N GLU A 235 2.55 12.91 15.27
CA GLU A 235 3.33 13.22 16.47
C GLU A 235 4.61 12.37 16.49
N VAL A 236 5.77 12.96 16.78
CA VAL A 236 7.02 12.18 16.92
C VAL A 236 7.37 12.01 18.38
N ARG A 237 7.45 10.76 18.83
CA ARG A 237 7.92 10.37 20.17
C ARG A 237 9.22 9.59 20.04
N THR A 238 10.31 10.22 20.47
CA THR A 238 11.64 9.58 20.47
C THR A 238 11.87 8.81 21.77
N VAL A 239 12.26 7.55 21.64
CA VAL A 239 12.62 6.69 22.76
C VAL A 239 14.06 6.99 23.16
N THR A 240 14.26 7.59 24.33
CA THR A 240 15.58 8.06 24.80
C THR A 240 16.18 7.18 25.91
N THR A 241 15.43 6.19 26.40
CA THR A 241 15.89 5.29 27.48
C THR A 241 15.63 3.84 27.11
N SER A 242 16.46 2.93 27.62
CA SER A 242 16.28 1.49 27.42
C SER A 242 14.94 0.97 27.96
N ALA A 243 14.47 1.51 29.09
CA ALA A 243 13.18 1.16 29.66
C ALA A 243 12.02 1.52 28.72
N ALA A 244 12.12 2.63 28.00
CA ALA A 244 11.12 3.07 27.03
C ALA A 244 11.17 2.29 25.70
N CYS A 245 12.15 1.40 25.50
CA CYS A 245 12.16 0.43 24.41
C CYS A 245 11.16 -0.71 24.64
N ASN A 246 10.66 -0.90 25.85
CA ASN A 246 9.63 -1.90 26.12
C ASN A 246 8.26 -1.40 25.67
N LEU A 247 7.63 -2.16 24.77
CA LEU A 247 6.25 -1.92 24.35
C LEU A 247 5.30 -2.03 25.55
N PRO A 248 4.27 -1.17 25.61
CA PRO A 248 3.34 -1.18 26.73
C PRO A 248 2.42 -2.41 26.66
N ASN A 249 2.15 -3.03 27.82
CA ASN A 249 0.99 -3.90 27.97
C ASN A 249 -0.24 -3.04 28.29
N GLY A 250 -0.78 -2.40 27.26
CA GLY A 250 -1.77 -1.33 27.38
C GLY A 250 -1.73 -0.40 26.17
N SER A 251 -2.10 0.86 26.37
CA SER A 251 -2.30 1.80 25.26
C SER A 251 -1.01 2.24 24.58
N LEU A 252 -1.05 2.32 23.26
CA LEU A 252 -0.04 2.94 22.40
C LEU A 252 -0.72 3.88 21.40
N GLY A 253 -0.19 5.09 21.24
CA GLY A 253 -0.74 6.10 20.34
C GLY A 253 -0.23 7.50 20.67
N GLY A 254 -0.79 8.50 19.99
CA GLY A 254 -0.49 9.91 20.22
C GLY A 254 -0.91 10.39 21.60
N THR A 255 -0.31 11.50 22.05
CA THR A 255 -0.67 12.18 23.30
C THR A 255 -2.06 12.82 23.24
N VAL A 256 -2.52 13.13 22.04
CA VAL A 256 -3.89 13.57 21.76
C VAL A 256 -4.68 12.39 21.21
N ALA A 257 -5.86 12.14 21.76
CA ALA A 257 -6.72 11.04 21.33
C ALA A 257 -6.96 11.08 19.81
N GLY A 258 -6.73 9.94 19.14
CA GLY A 258 -6.88 9.80 17.70
C GLY A 258 -5.75 10.39 16.86
N LYS A 259 -4.82 11.17 17.44
CA LYS A 259 -3.69 11.73 16.69
C LYS A 259 -2.67 10.63 16.38
N PRO A 260 -2.34 10.37 15.10
CA PRO A 260 -1.33 9.39 14.74
C PRO A 260 0.06 9.73 15.28
N VAL A 261 0.87 8.71 15.53
CA VAL A 261 2.18 8.86 16.16
C VAL A 261 3.26 8.03 15.47
N ILE A 262 4.47 8.59 15.43
CA ILE A 262 5.72 7.93 15.15
C ILE A 262 6.42 7.66 16.48
N ILE A 263 6.66 6.39 16.78
CA ILE A 263 7.58 5.93 17.82
C ILE A 263 8.95 5.75 17.18
N ASN A 264 9.85 6.71 17.40
CA ASN A 264 11.24 6.61 16.98
C ASN A 264 12.03 5.80 18.02
N ALA A 265 12.15 4.49 17.77
CA ALA A 265 12.89 3.53 18.58
C ALA A 265 14.23 3.14 17.94
N LEU A 266 14.79 3.95 17.04
CA LEU A 266 16.09 3.69 16.41
C LEU A 266 17.27 3.66 17.41
N GLY A 267 17.10 4.29 18.58
CA GLY A 267 18.05 4.24 19.68
C GLY A 267 17.98 2.96 20.54
N CYS A 268 17.03 2.06 20.29
CA CYS A 268 16.93 0.79 21.00
C CYS A 268 17.93 -0.21 20.42
N ALA A 269 19.01 -0.48 21.14
CA ALA A 269 20.15 -1.31 20.67
C ALA A 269 19.76 -2.71 20.16
N GLY A 270 18.65 -3.28 20.65
CA GLY A 270 18.07 -4.55 20.21
C GLY A 270 16.68 -4.43 19.59
N GLY A 271 16.26 -3.22 19.23
CA GLY A 271 14.88 -2.90 18.87
C GLY A 271 13.93 -2.83 20.07
N PRO A 272 12.64 -2.52 19.82
CA PRO A 272 11.60 -2.59 20.83
C PRO A 272 11.46 -4.00 21.41
N THR A 273 11.21 -4.10 22.71
CA THR A 273 10.98 -5.38 23.41
C THR A 273 9.53 -5.51 23.85
N ALA A 274 9.09 -6.73 24.16
CA ALA A 274 7.82 -6.96 24.83
C ALA A 274 7.96 -8.09 25.85
N SER A 275 7.15 -8.06 26.91
CA SER A 275 7.04 -9.17 27.85
C SER A 275 6.10 -10.25 27.32
N ASN A 276 6.13 -11.46 27.90
CA ASN A 276 5.15 -12.49 27.59
C ASN A 276 3.72 -12.02 27.93
N ASN A 277 2.75 -12.43 27.13
CA ASN A 277 1.32 -12.10 27.29
C ASN A 277 1.06 -10.58 27.27
N THR A 278 1.72 -9.89 26.34
CA THR A 278 1.56 -8.44 26.15
C THR A 278 0.47 -8.18 25.11
N THR A 279 -0.47 -7.28 25.44
CA THR A 279 -1.41 -6.73 24.46
C THR A 279 -1.19 -5.22 24.33
N VAL A 280 -0.68 -4.80 23.18
CA VAL A 280 -0.56 -3.40 22.80
C VAL A 280 -1.90 -2.95 22.19
N LYS A 281 -2.54 -1.95 22.81
CA LYS A 281 -3.83 -1.41 22.39
C LYS A 281 -3.65 -0.08 21.67
N LEU A 282 -3.85 -0.06 20.36
CA LEU A 282 -3.72 1.14 19.54
C LEU A 282 -4.88 2.11 19.78
N THR A 283 -4.56 3.37 20.03
CA THR A 283 -5.53 4.47 20.20
C THR A 283 -5.58 5.42 19.01
N SER A 284 -4.67 5.22 18.06
CA SER A 284 -4.48 5.95 16.81
C SER A 284 -3.66 5.07 15.86
N ASP A 285 -3.43 5.55 14.64
CA ASP A 285 -2.40 5.01 13.76
C ASP A 285 -1.00 5.15 14.42
N VAL A 286 -0.15 4.13 14.28
CA VAL A 286 1.18 4.08 14.93
C VAL A 286 2.26 3.60 13.95
N VAL A 287 3.32 4.38 13.80
CA VAL A 287 4.53 3.96 13.07
C VAL A 287 5.62 3.70 14.08
N ILE A 288 6.29 2.56 14.03
CA ILE A 288 7.44 2.25 14.86
C ILE A 288 8.66 2.14 13.95
N PHE A 289 9.61 3.05 14.12
CA PHE A 289 10.92 2.94 13.49
C PHE A 289 11.90 2.30 14.45
N ALA A 290 12.55 1.22 14.03
CA ALA A 290 13.55 0.50 14.84
C ALA A 290 14.61 -0.13 13.96
N GLN A 291 15.76 -0.48 14.54
CA GLN A 291 16.81 -1.20 13.81
C GLN A 291 16.43 -2.67 13.57
N GLN A 292 15.55 -3.22 14.40
CA GLN A 292 15.07 -4.60 14.33
C GLN A 292 13.81 -4.77 15.17
N PHE A 293 13.13 -5.90 15.00
CA PHE A 293 11.95 -6.30 15.78
C PHE A 293 12.10 -7.77 16.18
N GLU A 294 12.84 -8.03 17.25
CA GLU A 294 13.16 -9.38 17.71
C GLU A 294 12.20 -9.82 18.82
N PHE A 295 11.06 -10.39 18.43
CA PHE A 295 10.03 -10.89 19.33
C PHE A 295 10.02 -12.43 19.43
N SER A 296 11.06 -13.13 18.96
CA SER A 296 11.04 -14.60 18.95
C SER A 296 11.09 -15.24 20.34
N ALA A 297 11.46 -14.49 21.38
CA ALA A 297 11.41 -14.94 22.77
C ALA A 297 10.06 -14.67 23.45
N VAL A 298 9.12 -14.00 22.77
CA VAL A 298 7.82 -13.62 23.30
C VAL A 298 6.78 -14.67 22.92
N ASN A 299 6.15 -15.30 23.91
CA ASN A 299 5.18 -16.39 23.72
C ASN A 299 3.74 -15.93 23.41
N SER A 300 3.45 -14.65 23.59
CA SER A 300 2.19 -14.03 23.21
C SER A 300 2.35 -12.51 23.16
N LEU A 301 2.18 -11.95 21.97
CA LEU A 301 2.19 -10.51 21.72
C LEU A 301 1.04 -10.18 20.76
N ALA A 302 0.08 -9.40 21.22
CA ALA A 302 -1.05 -8.96 20.41
C ALA A 302 -1.02 -7.46 20.19
N PHE A 303 -1.32 -7.02 18.97
CA PHE A 303 -1.69 -5.65 18.67
C PHE A 303 -3.18 -5.61 18.37
N ALA A 304 -3.92 -4.84 19.16
CA ALA A 304 -5.38 -4.73 19.08
C ALA A 304 -5.81 -3.27 19.10
N SER A 305 -7.06 -2.98 18.73
CA SER A 305 -7.62 -1.65 18.95
C SER A 305 -7.92 -1.45 20.44
N ALA A 306 -7.69 -0.25 20.95
CA ALA A 306 -8.15 0.16 22.28
C ALA A 306 -9.68 0.34 22.33
N THR A 307 -10.31 0.44 21.16
CA THR A 307 -11.75 0.61 20.95
C THR A 307 -12.24 -0.36 19.88
N THR A 308 -13.27 -0.01 19.12
CA THR A 308 -13.70 -0.71 17.90
C THR A 308 -13.21 -0.04 16.61
N ALA A 309 -12.47 1.08 16.71
CA ALA A 309 -11.95 1.78 15.55
C ALA A 309 -10.82 0.99 14.88
N ALA A 310 -10.79 1.02 13.55
CA ALA A 310 -9.68 0.53 12.75
C ALA A 310 -8.47 1.46 12.92
N HIS A 311 -7.30 0.87 13.15
CA HIS A 311 -6.02 1.58 13.17
C HIS A 311 -4.97 0.81 12.38
N ARG A 312 -3.97 1.54 11.93
CA ARG A 312 -2.82 1.00 11.20
C ARG A 312 -1.60 0.99 12.10
N ILE A 313 -0.79 -0.06 11.96
CA ILE A 313 0.55 -0.10 12.55
C ILE A 313 1.60 -0.40 11.49
N TRP A 314 2.68 0.38 11.49
CA TRP A 314 3.84 0.13 10.65
C TRP A 314 5.03 -0.26 11.50
N PHE A 315 5.65 -1.39 11.17
CA PHE A 315 6.95 -1.80 11.67
C PHE A 315 7.96 -1.48 10.58
N VAL A 316 8.78 -0.46 10.80
CA VAL A 316 9.72 0.03 9.78
C VAL A 316 11.13 -0.11 10.30
N THR A 317 11.91 -0.97 9.63
CA THR A 317 13.37 -0.93 9.69
C THR A 317 13.85 -0.10 8.50
N PRO A 318 14.43 1.10 8.70
CA PRO A 318 14.83 1.95 7.59
C PRO A 318 15.81 1.25 6.65
N ASP A 319 15.70 1.47 5.35
CA ASP A 319 16.85 1.30 4.48
C ASP A 319 17.73 2.55 4.57
N TYR A 320 19.01 2.36 4.86
CA TYR A 320 19.97 3.46 5.01
C TYR A 320 20.78 3.70 3.74
N VAL A 321 20.65 2.84 2.73
CA VAL A 321 21.40 2.91 1.48
C VAL A 321 20.41 3.01 0.33
N ALA A 322 20.28 4.20 -0.25
CA ALA A 322 19.41 4.41 -1.40
C ALA A 322 20.10 3.94 -2.70
N ASP A 323 20.11 2.64 -2.95
CA ASP A 323 20.75 2.02 -4.13
C ASP A 323 19.80 1.20 -5.01
N GLY A 324 18.50 1.18 -4.69
CA GLY A 324 17.49 0.42 -5.40
C GLY A 324 17.49 -1.07 -5.03
N ALA A 325 18.11 -1.44 -3.91
CA ALA A 325 18.17 -2.78 -3.36
C ALA A 325 18.12 -2.75 -1.82
N PRO A 326 17.61 -3.81 -1.17
CA PRO A 326 17.58 -3.86 0.28
C PRO A 326 18.98 -3.94 0.88
N SER A 327 19.31 -3.01 1.79
CA SER A 327 20.58 -3.03 2.53
C SER A 327 20.40 -3.28 4.03
N CYS A 328 20.50 -4.55 4.45
CA CYS A 328 20.46 -4.94 5.87
C CYS A 328 21.84 -4.82 6.54
N LEU A 329 22.05 -3.76 7.32
CA LEU A 329 23.34 -3.40 7.91
C LEU A 329 23.56 -4.02 9.32
N ARG A 330 23.96 -5.30 9.39
CA ARG A 330 24.07 -6.09 10.64
C ARG A 330 25.34 -5.86 11.49
N ALA A 331 26.53 -5.79 10.88
CA ALA A 331 27.79 -5.59 11.59
C ALA A 331 28.96 -5.25 10.64
N PRO A 332 29.97 -4.46 11.07
CA PRO A 332 30.01 -3.63 12.27
C PRO A 332 29.32 -2.27 11.98
N ALA A 333 28.22 -2.29 11.21
CA ALA A 333 27.55 -1.08 10.83
C ALA A 333 26.98 -0.38 12.06
N VAL A 334 27.16 0.93 12.10
CA VAL A 334 26.73 1.88 13.15
C VAL A 334 25.25 1.70 13.55
N GLN A 335 24.45 1.00 12.73
CA GLN A 335 23.00 0.85 12.87
C GLN A 335 22.53 -0.50 13.47
N ASN A 336 23.35 -1.56 13.49
CA ASN A 336 23.00 -2.88 14.07
C ASN A 336 21.59 -3.40 13.66
N GLN A 337 21.31 -3.43 12.36
CA GLN A 337 20.01 -3.85 11.86
C GLN A 337 19.79 -5.36 12.01
N GLY A 338 18.54 -5.76 12.13
CA GLY A 338 18.15 -7.15 12.37
C GLY A 338 16.78 -7.48 11.80
N ASN A 339 16.39 -8.73 11.99
CA ASN A 339 15.16 -9.24 11.42
C ASN A 339 13.92 -8.68 12.12
N PHE A 340 12.80 -8.77 11.42
CA PHE A 340 11.51 -8.89 12.09
C PHE A 340 11.28 -10.37 12.40
N ALA A 341 11.41 -10.76 13.66
CA ALA A 341 11.30 -12.14 14.09
C ALA A 341 10.16 -12.31 15.09
N VAL A 342 9.26 -13.25 14.82
CA VAL A 342 8.13 -13.58 15.70
C VAL A 342 8.04 -15.09 15.87
N LYS A 343 7.63 -15.51 17.07
CA LYS A 343 7.28 -16.91 17.36
C LYS A 343 5.86 -16.99 17.93
N ASN A 344 5.56 -18.11 18.58
CA ASN A 344 4.32 -18.43 19.30
C ASN A 344 3.50 -17.20 19.70
N GLY A 345 2.26 -17.12 19.20
CA GLY A 345 1.25 -16.22 19.76
C GLY A 345 1.41 -14.75 19.40
N PHE A 346 2.13 -14.41 18.32
CA PHE A 346 2.08 -13.07 17.74
C PHE A 346 0.77 -12.88 16.96
N THR A 347 0.03 -11.79 17.19
CA THR A 347 -1.25 -11.54 16.51
C THR A 347 -1.47 -10.05 16.21
N ILE A 348 -1.85 -9.74 14.97
CA ILE A 348 -2.48 -8.47 14.59
C ILE A 348 -4.00 -8.70 14.58
N ALA A 349 -4.68 -8.22 15.62
CA ALA A 349 -6.11 -8.47 15.80
C ALA A 349 -6.96 -7.49 14.99
N ASP A 350 -8.03 -7.99 14.37
CA ASP A 350 -9.05 -7.14 13.75
C ASP A 350 -9.63 -6.13 14.78
N PRO A 351 -9.85 -4.85 14.43
CA PRO A 351 -9.76 -4.25 13.09
C PRO A 351 -8.38 -3.66 12.71
N ILE A 352 -7.30 -4.01 13.43
CA ILE A 352 -5.95 -3.52 13.12
C ILE A 352 -5.41 -4.13 11.83
N ILE A 353 -4.67 -3.32 11.05
CA ILE A 353 -3.85 -3.78 9.93
C ILE A 353 -2.40 -3.37 10.14
N ALA A 354 -1.47 -4.24 9.73
CA ALA A 354 -0.05 -4.03 9.91
C ALA A 354 0.70 -3.99 8.59
N MET A 355 1.71 -3.15 8.52
CA MET A 355 2.72 -3.16 7.47
C MET A 355 4.07 -3.46 8.08
N LEU A 356 4.77 -4.45 7.53
CA LEU A 356 6.20 -4.63 7.78
C LEU A 356 6.98 -4.12 6.57
N TYR A 357 7.85 -3.16 6.80
CA TYR A 357 8.93 -2.80 5.88
C TYR A 357 10.27 -3.07 6.55
N THR A 358 11.13 -3.88 5.92
CA THR A 358 12.49 -4.10 6.40
C THR A 358 13.43 -4.52 5.27
N PRO A 359 14.66 -3.95 5.16
CA PRO A 359 15.67 -4.48 4.25
C PRO A 359 16.24 -5.83 4.72
N CYS A 360 15.95 -6.24 5.96
CA CYS A 360 16.34 -7.53 6.52
C CYS A 360 15.27 -8.60 6.25
N ALA A 361 15.33 -9.75 6.94
CA ALA A 361 14.38 -10.83 6.75
C ALA A 361 13.14 -10.70 7.66
N PHE A 362 12.01 -11.18 7.15
CA PHE A 362 10.87 -11.57 7.97
C PHE A 362 11.04 -13.04 8.41
N ALA A 363 10.96 -13.29 9.71
CA ALA A 363 11.21 -14.60 10.30
C ALA A 363 10.07 -14.99 11.26
N GLY A 364 8.97 -15.48 10.71
CA GLY A 364 7.79 -15.90 11.46
C GLY A 364 7.70 -17.42 11.65
N PHE A 365 7.62 -17.89 12.89
CA PHE A 365 7.54 -19.31 13.21
C PHE A 365 6.43 -19.63 14.22
N ASN A 366 5.97 -20.88 14.22
CA ASN A 366 5.18 -21.50 15.29
C ASN A 366 3.88 -20.75 15.65
N GLY A 367 2.99 -20.51 14.69
CA GLY A 367 1.66 -19.98 14.96
C GLY A 367 1.69 -18.49 15.31
N PHE A 368 1.66 -17.66 14.27
CA PHE A 368 1.32 -16.24 14.34
C PHE A 368 0.14 -15.94 13.42
N ASN A 369 -0.59 -14.87 13.71
CA ASN A 369 -1.67 -14.36 12.87
C ASN A 369 -1.31 -12.95 12.40
N TRP A 370 -1.04 -12.82 11.11
CA TRP A 370 -0.72 -11.53 10.50
C TRP A 370 -1.90 -11.04 9.66
N ARG A 371 -2.23 -9.76 9.79
CA ARG A 371 -3.22 -9.08 8.95
C ARG A 371 -2.60 -7.81 8.38
N GLY A 372 -2.42 -7.76 7.07
CA GLY A 372 -1.86 -6.61 6.35
C GLY A 372 -0.80 -7.01 5.31
N GLN A 373 0.34 -6.32 5.28
CA GLN A 373 1.37 -6.43 4.24
C GLN A 373 2.77 -6.71 4.80
N VAL A 374 3.59 -7.44 4.04
CA VAL A 374 5.01 -7.67 4.32
C VAL A 374 5.85 -7.29 3.10
N TYR A 375 6.85 -6.45 3.33
CA TYR A 375 7.85 -6.02 2.36
C TYR A 375 9.24 -6.22 2.98
N SER A 376 9.96 -7.26 2.54
CA SER A 376 11.20 -7.71 3.15
C SER A 376 12.34 -7.88 2.16
N GLY A 377 13.57 -7.60 2.60
CA GLY A 377 14.75 -7.55 1.74
C GLY A 377 15.53 -8.86 1.66
N GLU A 378 15.84 -9.47 2.80
CA GLU A 378 16.58 -10.75 2.84
C GLU A 378 15.64 -11.96 2.70
N TYR A 379 16.22 -13.17 2.67
CA TYR A 379 15.45 -14.42 2.58
C TYR A 379 14.53 -14.60 3.79
N SER A 380 13.22 -14.62 3.53
CA SER A 380 12.18 -14.61 4.56
C SER A 380 11.57 -15.99 4.84
N SER A 381 10.88 -16.16 5.96
CA SER A 381 10.33 -17.43 6.40
C SER A 381 8.98 -17.28 7.10
N ALA A 382 8.01 -18.10 6.69
CA ALA A 382 6.73 -18.30 7.38
C ALA A 382 6.53 -19.80 7.61
N LYS A 383 6.65 -20.25 8.86
CA LYS A 383 6.76 -21.69 9.16
C LYS A 383 5.90 -22.12 10.34
N ASN A 384 5.35 -23.33 10.24
CA ASN A 384 4.66 -24.03 11.34
C ASN A 384 3.38 -23.31 11.82
N ASN A 385 2.30 -23.50 11.07
CA ASN A 385 0.93 -23.01 11.30
C ASN A 385 0.73 -21.47 11.34
N PRO A 386 1.48 -20.63 10.60
CA PRO A 386 1.13 -19.22 10.50
C PRO A 386 -0.14 -19.02 9.67
N THR A 387 -0.90 -17.99 10.04
CA THR A 387 -1.97 -17.46 9.21
C THR A 387 -1.62 -16.03 8.77
N PHE A 388 -1.86 -15.75 7.51
CA PHE A 388 -1.67 -14.42 6.93
C PHE A 388 -2.94 -14.04 6.17
N THR A 389 -3.42 -12.82 6.39
CA THR A 389 -4.51 -12.22 5.62
C THR A 389 -4.03 -10.92 5.05
N PHE A 390 -4.02 -10.81 3.72
CA PHE A 390 -3.67 -9.59 3.04
C PHE A 390 -4.73 -8.52 3.28
N VAL A 391 -4.28 -7.33 3.68
CA VAL A 391 -5.06 -6.09 3.60
C VAL A 391 -4.10 -5.00 3.14
N PRO A 392 -4.41 -4.23 2.07
CA PRO A 392 -3.49 -3.22 1.56
C PRO A 392 -3.30 -2.08 2.57
N VAL A 393 -2.05 -1.66 2.79
CA VAL A 393 -1.66 -0.63 3.77
C VAL A 393 -0.81 0.46 3.13
N GLY A 394 0.23 0.08 2.39
CA GLY A 394 1.26 0.99 1.87
C GLY A 394 2.22 1.50 2.95
N VAL A 395 3.15 2.36 2.55
CA VAL A 395 4.11 3.04 3.45
C VAL A 395 4.40 4.45 2.93
N ALA A 396 4.60 5.40 3.84
CA ALA A 396 4.74 6.81 3.46
C ALA A 396 5.95 7.07 2.55
N GLY A 397 5.75 7.91 1.53
CA GLY A 397 6.83 8.43 0.67
C GLY A 397 7.25 7.51 -0.48
N VAL A 398 6.63 6.35 -0.65
CA VAL A 398 6.87 5.44 -1.78
C VAL A 398 5.58 4.81 -2.28
N ASP A 399 5.61 4.34 -3.52
CA ASP A 399 4.59 3.51 -4.14
C ASP A 399 5.17 2.10 -4.32
N LEU A 400 4.60 1.14 -3.59
CA LEU A 400 5.09 -0.24 -3.59
C LEU A 400 4.73 -1.01 -4.87
N ASP A 401 3.80 -0.51 -5.69
CA ASP A 401 3.47 -1.10 -7.00
C ASP A 401 4.52 -0.78 -8.07
N THR A 402 5.32 0.27 -7.86
CA THR A 402 6.38 0.67 -8.80
C THR A 402 7.77 0.58 -8.18
N GLY A 403 7.88 0.65 -6.86
CA GLY A 403 9.14 0.85 -6.12
C GLY A 403 9.61 2.31 -6.15
N GLY A 404 8.83 3.22 -6.72
CA GLY A 404 9.18 4.63 -6.87
C GLY A 404 8.84 5.48 -5.64
N SER A 405 9.51 6.62 -5.48
CA SER A 405 9.15 7.61 -4.46
C SER A 405 7.86 8.34 -4.83
N THR A 406 7.04 8.64 -3.83
CA THR A 406 5.84 9.48 -3.96
C THR A 406 6.06 10.83 -3.30
N THR A 407 5.48 11.88 -3.88
CA THR A 407 5.50 13.21 -3.27
C THR A 407 4.48 13.27 -2.13
N THR A 408 4.89 13.76 -0.96
CA THR A 408 3.96 13.96 0.15
C THR A 408 2.91 15.00 -0.21
N ILE A 409 1.64 14.60 -0.11
CA ILE A 409 0.49 15.46 -0.33
C ILE A 409 0.13 16.12 1.00
N THR A 410 0.14 17.45 1.05
CA THR A 410 -0.07 18.22 2.29
C THR A 410 -1.50 18.68 2.50
N HIS A 411 -2.35 18.57 1.48
CA HIS A 411 -3.78 18.84 1.56
C HIS A 411 -4.51 18.12 0.42
N PRO A 412 -5.81 17.81 0.57
CA PRO A 412 -6.57 17.19 -0.51
C PRO A 412 -6.58 18.03 -1.78
N GLN A 413 -6.25 17.42 -2.92
CA GLN A 413 -6.06 18.13 -4.20
C GLN A 413 -6.42 17.24 -5.40
N PRO A 414 -6.74 17.83 -6.57
CA PRO A 414 -6.90 17.08 -7.81
C PRO A 414 -5.64 16.30 -8.21
N GLY A 415 -5.83 15.08 -8.71
CA GLY A 415 -4.80 14.24 -9.30
C GLY A 415 -4.85 14.20 -10.83
N SER A 416 -4.39 13.09 -11.40
CA SER A 416 -4.38 12.90 -12.86
C SER A 416 -5.79 12.95 -13.47
N VAL A 417 -5.87 13.41 -14.72
CA VAL A 417 -7.10 13.35 -15.51
C VAL A 417 -7.47 11.88 -15.75
N VAL A 418 -8.67 11.50 -15.34
CA VAL A 418 -9.25 10.17 -15.59
C VAL A 418 -9.97 10.15 -16.93
N SER A 419 -10.75 11.21 -17.21
CA SER A 419 -11.41 11.37 -18.51
C SER A 419 -11.74 12.83 -18.77
N ARG A 420 -11.89 13.17 -20.05
CA ARG A 420 -12.36 14.48 -20.50
C ARG A 420 -13.22 14.29 -21.73
N ARG A 421 -14.39 14.93 -21.77
CA ARG A 421 -15.31 14.84 -22.91
C ARG A 421 -16.09 16.13 -23.10
N ASP A 422 -16.46 16.37 -24.34
CA ASP A 422 -17.49 17.34 -24.68
C ASP A 422 -18.85 16.72 -24.36
N LEU A 423 -19.71 17.52 -23.74
CA LEU A 423 -21.11 17.18 -23.54
C LEU A 423 -21.93 17.83 -24.66
N ALA A 424 -22.95 17.13 -25.15
CA ALA A 424 -23.91 17.73 -26.07
C ALA A 424 -24.47 19.02 -25.44
N GLY A 425 -24.26 20.13 -26.13
CA GLY A 425 -24.66 21.48 -25.73
C GLY A 425 -26.14 21.74 -25.94
#